data_AF-A0A7J4LMY0-F1
#
_entry.id   AF-A0A7J4LMY0-F1
#
_cell.length_a   1.000
_cell.length_b   1.000
_cell.length_c   1.000
_cell.angle_alpha   90.00
_cell.angle_beta   90.00
_cell.angle_gamma   90.00
#
_symmetry.space_group_name_H-M   'P 1'
#
loop_
_entity.id
_entity.type
_entity.pdbx_description
1 polymer ?
#
loop_
_entity_poly.entity_id
_entity_poly.type
_entity_poly.pdbx_seq_one_letter_code
_entity_poly.pdbx_strand_id
1 'polypeptide(L)'
;MKPGSPNSDDEGDAWIYSCIKRNSYFFVAYSIGKWTQETCREMIDKLFVSTELPSPDNKIMVFSDGNDDYTYVLPEYYPETCIEYGQIVKIKGGGNLRERVGRLVRKTKCYSKSKSRLGDAIELIQFYWNFMDVLHDKKTPAIIEMLTDYIWNWDDFLTFHYAV
;
A
#
# COMPACT_ATOMS: atom_id res chain seq x y z
N MET A 1 -11.51 -18.49 -23.40
CA MET A 1 -11.98 -18.12 -22.04
C MET A 1 -12.88 -16.91 -22.18
N LYS A 2 -14.10 -16.92 -21.65
CA LYS A 2 -14.93 -15.70 -21.58
C LYS A 2 -14.32 -14.76 -20.53
N PRO A 3 -14.24 -13.44 -20.77
CA PRO A 3 -13.89 -12.50 -19.72
C PRO A 3 -14.91 -12.63 -18.59
N GLY A 4 -14.42 -12.71 -17.35
CA GLY A 4 -15.27 -12.75 -16.17
C GLY A 4 -16.14 -11.50 -16.09
N SER A 5 -17.31 -11.64 -15.48
CA SER A 5 -18.18 -10.50 -15.14
C SER A 5 -17.36 -9.42 -14.40
N PRO A 6 -17.56 -8.12 -14.70
CA PRO A 6 -16.94 -7.03 -13.94
C PRO A 6 -17.27 -7.08 -12.43
N ASN A 7 -18.32 -7.83 -12.04
CA ASN A 7 -18.72 -8.09 -10.66
C ASN A 7 -18.42 -9.53 -10.19
N SER A 8 -17.51 -10.27 -10.83
CA SER A 8 -17.13 -11.59 -10.32
C SER A 8 -16.09 -11.45 -9.20
N ASP A 9 -16.43 -11.94 -8.01
CA ASP A 9 -15.56 -11.99 -6.83
C ASP A 9 -14.38 -12.97 -6.97
N ASP A 10 -14.28 -13.68 -8.10
CA ASP A 10 -13.20 -14.61 -8.40
C ASP A 10 -11.90 -13.84 -8.72
N GLU A 11 -10.99 -13.82 -7.75
CA GLU A 11 -9.70 -13.09 -7.78
C GLU A 11 -8.64 -13.70 -8.74
N GLY A 12 -9.05 -14.28 -9.86
CA GLY A 12 -8.12 -14.64 -10.93
C GLY A 12 -7.39 -13.45 -11.54
N ASP A 13 -7.88 -12.23 -11.28
CA ASP A 13 -7.51 -10.97 -11.92
C ASP A 13 -7.74 -9.79 -10.96
N ALA A 14 -7.00 -9.74 -9.86
CA ALA A 14 -6.99 -8.63 -8.91
C ALA A 14 -5.58 -8.02 -8.82
N TRP A 15 -5.53 -6.69 -8.70
CA TRP A 15 -4.33 -5.86 -8.65
C TRP A 15 -4.32 -5.09 -7.34
N ILE A 16 -3.11 -4.81 -6.85
CA ILE A 16 -2.88 -4.04 -5.62
C ILE A 16 -2.07 -2.82 -6.00
N TYR A 17 -2.64 -1.63 -5.82
CA TYR A 17 -1.87 -0.39 -5.80
C TYR A 17 -1.42 -0.19 -4.36
N SER A 18 -0.15 0.11 -4.15
CA SER A 18 0.42 0.28 -2.80
C SER A 18 1.41 1.43 -2.80
N CYS A 19 1.34 2.28 -1.79
CA CYS A 19 2.24 3.41 -1.59
C CYS A 19 3.06 3.22 -0.30
N ILE A 20 4.39 3.29 -0.41
CA ILE A 20 5.32 3.16 0.71
C ILE A 20 6.23 4.39 0.70
N LYS A 21 6.35 5.06 1.85
CA LYS A 21 7.24 6.21 2.01
C LYS A 21 8.68 5.74 2.09
N ARG A 22 9.54 6.24 1.18
CA ARG A 22 10.90 5.72 0.97
C ARG A 22 11.80 5.80 2.22
N ASN A 23 11.72 6.88 2.98
CA ASN A 23 12.68 7.13 4.08
C ASN A 23 12.36 6.35 5.36
N SER A 24 11.08 6.12 5.64
CA SER A 24 10.61 5.42 6.83
C SER A 24 10.14 4.01 6.55
N TYR A 25 9.97 3.64 5.28
CA TYR A 25 9.29 2.42 4.85
C TYR A 25 7.84 2.33 5.33
N PHE A 26 7.22 3.45 5.73
CA PHE A 26 5.84 3.46 6.19
C PHE A 26 4.90 3.11 5.04
N PHE A 27 4.07 2.09 5.25
CA PHE A 27 3.05 1.67 4.29
C PHE A 27 1.82 2.55 4.45
N VAL A 28 1.74 3.60 3.62
CA VAL A 28 0.79 4.70 3.74
C VAL A 28 -0.62 4.29 3.30
N ALA A 29 -0.74 3.78 2.08
CA ALA A 29 -2.03 3.58 1.43
C ALA A 29 -1.99 2.39 0.46
N TYR A 30 -3.13 1.75 0.27
CA TYR A 30 -3.34 0.73 -0.77
C TYR A 30 -4.81 0.68 -1.24
N SER A 31 -5.01 0.10 -2.42
CA SER A 31 -6.32 -0.31 -2.94
C SER A 31 -6.21 -1.68 -3.61
N ILE A 32 -7.34 -2.40 -3.67
CA ILE A 32 -7.43 -3.73 -4.26
C ILE A 32 -8.58 -3.73 -5.25
N GLY A 33 -8.31 -4.07 -6.51
CA GLY A 33 -9.32 -4.01 -7.55
C GLY A 33 -8.82 -4.51 -8.88
N LYS A 34 -9.41 -4.01 -9.96
CA LYS A 34 -8.94 -4.27 -11.32
C LYS A 34 -7.77 -3.34 -11.63
N TRP A 35 -7.01 -3.68 -12.68
CA TRP A 35 -6.03 -2.73 -13.21
C TRP A 35 -6.78 -1.63 -13.97
N THR A 36 -7.15 -0.58 -13.25
CA THR A 36 -7.95 0.54 -13.76
C THR A 36 -7.58 1.84 -13.04
N GLN A 37 -7.80 2.96 -13.72
CA GLN A 37 -7.68 4.30 -13.14
C GLN A 37 -8.56 4.47 -11.88
N GLU A 38 -9.73 3.81 -11.82
CA GLU A 38 -10.59 3.86 -10.64
C GLU A 38 -9.92 3.24 -9.40
N THR A 39 -9.35 2.05 -9.56
CA THR A 39 -8.62 1.40 -8.45
C THR A 39 -7.38 2.22 -8.07
N CYS A 40 -6.70 2.83 -9.05
CA CYS A 40 -5.59 3.76 -8.79
C CYS A 40 -6.07 4.99 -7.98
N ARG A 41 -7.19 5.59 -8.38
CA ARG A 41 -7.82 6.75 -7.71
C ARG A 41 -8.14 6.45 -6.26
N GLU A 42 -8.73 5.29 -5.95
CA GLU A 42 -8.98 4.87 -4.57
C GLU A 42 -7.70 4.85 -3.71
N MET A 43 -6.54 4.48 -4.27
CA MET A 43 -5.27 4.49 -3.54
C MET A 43 -4.71 5.90 -3.39
N ILE A 44 -4.78 6.73 -4.44
CA ILE A 44 -4.30 8.12 -4.41
C ILE A 44 -5.15 8.99 -3.49
N ASP A 45 -6.47 8.76 -3.41
CA ASP A 45 -7.35 9.42 -2.45
C ASP A 45 -6.90 9.17 -1.01
N LYS A 46 -6.66 7.90 -0.67
CA LYS A 46 -6.12 7.51 0.64
C LYS A 46 -4.75 8.14 0.90
N LEU A 47 -3.88 8.21 -0.10
CA LEU A 47 -2.60 8.90 0.03
C LEU A 47 -2.81 10.38 0.35
N PHE A 48 -3.65 11.06 -0.43
CA PHE A 48 -3.94 12.49 -0.31
C PHE A 48 -4.47 12.86 1.08
N VAL A 49 -5.43 12.11 1.61
CA VAL A 49 -5.99 12.36 2.96
C VAL A 49 -5.02 11.99 4.09
N SER A 50 -4.03 11.14 3.83
CA SER A 50 -3.08 10.64 4.84
C SER A 50 -1.78 11.43 4.91
N THR A 51 -1.53 12.36 3.97
CA THR A 51 -0.30 13.15 3.90
C THR A 51 -0.55 14.63 4.06
N GLU A 52 0.46 15.36 4.52
CA GLU A 52 0.44 16.82 4.48
C GLU A 52 0.25 17.31 3.04
N LEU A 53 -0.59 18.35 2.87
CA LEU A 53 -0.83 18.94 1.56
C LEU A 53 0.46 19.57 1.02
N PRO A 54 0.92 19.20 -0.19
CA PRO A 54 2.12 19.78 -0.75
C PRO A 54 1.88 21.23 -1.18
N SER A 55 2.98 21.98 -1.28
CA SER A 55 3.01 23.34 -1.80
C SER A 55 4.08 23.47 -2.89
N PRO A 56 4.12 24.57 -3.67
CA PRO A 56 5.19 24.79 -4.64
C PRO A 56 6.60 24.77 -4.04
N ASP A 57 6.74 25.15 -2.78
CA ASP A 57 8.01 25.17 -2.05
C ASP A 57 8.31 23.84 -1.32
N ASN A 58 7.28 23.00 -1.13
CA ASN A 58 7.39 21.68 -0.48
C ASN A 58 6.55 20.65 -1.25
N LYS A 59 7.10 20.17 -2.37
CA LYS A 59 6.40 19.29 -3.30
C LYS A 59 6.35 17.84 -2.81
N ILE A 60 5.30 17.13 -3.19
CA ILE A 60 5.26 15.67 -3.04
C ILE A 60 6.04 15.01 -4.18
N MET A 61 6.93 14.08 -3.84
CA MET A 61 7.68 13.27 -4.82
C MET A 61 7.07 11.88 -4.91
N VAL A 62 6.53 11.52 -6.08
CA VAL A 62 5.92 10.22 -6.34
C VAL A 62 6.77 9.44 -7.35
N PHE A 63 7.14 8.22 -6.97
CA PHE A 63 7.91 7.33 -7.83
C PHE A 63 7.18 6.00 -8.05
N SER A 64 6.94 5.62 -9.30
CA SER A 64 6.16 4.40 -9.63
C SER A 64 6.92 3.43 -10.54
N ASP A 65 6.28 2.31 -10.87
CA ASP A 65 6.72 1.33 -11.86
C ASP A 65 6.53 1.79 -13.33
N GLY A 66 5.87 2.93 -13.54
CA GLY A 66 5.59 3.52 -14.85
C GLY A 66 4.25 3.12 -15.46
N ASN A 67 3.32 2.58 -14.67
CA ASN A 67 1.92 2.44 -15.10
C ASN A 67 1.35 3.83 -15.48
N ASP A 68 0.64 3.92 -16.61
CA ASP A 68 0.12 5.18 -17.14
C ASP A 68 -1.09 5.69 -16.37
N ASP A 69 -1.81 4.84 -15.61
CA ASP A 69 -2.89 5.27 -14.70
C ASP A 69 -2.47 6.45 -13.82
N TYR A 70 -1.23 6.46 -13.31
CA TYR A 70 -0.72 7.54 -12.46
C TYR A 70 -0.68 8.89 -13.19
N THR A 71 -0.44 8.90 -14.50
CA THR A 71 -0.39 10.13 -15.30
C THR A 71 -1.75 10.80 -15.46
N TYR A 72 -2.83 10.02 -15.35
CA TYR A 72 -4.21 10.53 -15.38
C TYR A 72 -4.72 10.89 -13.99
N VAL A 73 -4.41 10.07 -12.98
CA VAL A 73 -4.99 10.22 -11.63
C VAL A 73 -4.28 11.29 -10.79
N LEU A 74 -2.95 11.37 -10.84
CA LEU A 74 -2.20 12.31 -9.99
C LEU A 74 -2.62 13.79 -10.17
N PRO A 75 -2.87 14.29 -11.41
CA PRO A 75 -3.33 15.66 -11.63
C PRO A 75 -4.72 15.98 -11.05
N GLU A 76 -5.55 14.96 -10.74
CA GLU A 76 -6.85 15.16 -10.08
C GLU A 76 -6.69 15.61 -8.61
N TYR A 77 -5.56 15.29 -7.99
CA TYR A 77 -5.31 15.52 -6.55
C TYR A 77 -4.25 16.60 -6.29
N TYR A 78 -3.23 16.69 -7.16
CA TYR A 78 -2.08 17.57 -6.95
C TYR A 78 -1.90 18.50 -8.15
N PRO A 79 -1.87 19.83 -7.94
CA PRO A 79 -1.46 20.76 -8.99
C PRO A 79 -0.04 20.44 -9.48
N GLU A 80 0.23 20.63 -10.77
CA GLU A 80 1.55 20.36 -11.37
C GLU A 80 2.70 21.08 -10.65
N THR A 81 2.44 22.24 -10.05
CA THR A 81 3.43 23.00 -9.28
C THR A 81 3.80 22.34 -7.94
N CYS A 82 2.97 21.43 -7.42
CA CYS A 82 3.09 20.81 -6.10
C CYS A 82 3.54 19.35 -6.14
N ILE A 83 3.72 18.75 -7.32
CA ILE A 83 4.09 17.34 -7.49
C ILE A 83 5.29 17.16 -8.42
N GLU A 84 6.16 16.22 -8.07
CA GLU A 84 7.19 15.68 -8.95
C GLU A 84 6.96 14.18 -9.13
N TYR A 85 6.73 13.74 -10.37
CA TYR A 85 6.51 12.34 -10.71
C TYR A 85 7.70 11.76 -11.48
N GLY A 86 8.13 10.56 -11.10
CA GLY A 86 9.19 9.82 -11.79
C GLY A 86 8.92 8.32 -11.87
N GLN A 87 9.50 7.67 -12.87
CA GLN A 87 9.51 6.22 -12.98
C GLN A 87 10.81 5.63 -12.43
N ILE A 88 10.73 4.60 -11.59
CA ILE A 88 11.92 3.87 -11.12
C ILE A 88 12.23 2.74 -12.10
N VAL A 89 13.39 2.84 -12.76
CA VAL A 89 13.95 1.72 -13.52
C VAL A 89 14.57 0.72 -12.55
N LYS A 90 13.77 -0.32 -12.21
CA LYS A 90 14.12 -1.55 -11.45
C LYS A 90 15.39 -1.49 -10.59
N ILE A 91 15.21 -1.22 -9.29
CA ILE A 91 16.21 -1.54 -8.27
C ILE A 91 15.92 -2.95 -7.75
N LYS A 92 16.79 -3.93 -8.03
CA LYS A 92 16.70 -5.26 -7.42
C LYS A 92 17.14 -5.18 -5.96
N GLY A 93 16.19 -5.06 -5.04
CA GLY A 93 16.37 -5.31 -3.61
C GLY A 93 15.40 -6.41 -3.14
N GLY A 94 15.83 -7.25 -2.19
CA GLY A 94 14.98 -8.24 -1.52
C GLY A 94 14.24 -7.65 -0.32
N GLY A 95 13.17 -8.29 0.15
CA GLY A 95 12.37 -7.86 1.30
C GLY A 95 11.12 -7.02 0.98
N ASN A 96 10.76 -6.89 -0.30
CA ASN A 96 9.69 -5.98 -0.76
C ASN A 96 8.30 -6.53 -0.42
N LEU A 97 7.27 -5.66 -0.33
CA LEU A 97 5.86 -6.03 -0.10
C LEU A 97 5.42 -7.26 -0.92
N ARG A 98 5.85 -7.32 -2.19
CA ARG A 98 5.60 -8.46 -3.09
C ARG A 98 6.03 -9.82 -2.54
N GLU A 99 7.13 -9.91 -1.80
CA GLU A 99 7.60 -11.18 -1.24
C GLU A 99 6.73 -11.61 -0.06
N ARG A 100 6.31 -10.66 0.78
CA ARG A 100 5.45 -10.89 1.95
C ARG A 100 4.03 -11.25 1.55
N VAL A 101 3.49 -10.56 0.54
CA VAL A 101 2.18 -10.84 -0.07
C VAL A 101 2.25 -12.03 -1.04
N GLY A 102 3.45 -12.47 -1.42
CA GLY A 102 3.69 -13.48 -2.46
C GLY A 102 3.05 -14.86 -2.23
N ARG A 103 2.64 -15.17 -0.99
CA ARG A 103 1.89 -16.38 -0.65
C ARG A 103 0.41 -16.27 -1.02
N LEU A 104 -0.16 -15.07 -0.98
CA LEU A 104 -1.57 -14.77 -1.24
C LEU A 104 -1.88 -14.76 -2.74
N VAL A 105 -0.93 -14.32 -3.57
CA VAL A 105 -1.11 -14.15 -5.03
C VAL A 105 -0.73 -15.38 -5.88
N ARG A 106 0.01 -16.35 -5.34
CA ARG A 106 0.39 -17.54 -6.13
C ARG A 106 -0.71 -18.59 -6.01
N LYS A 107 -1.32 -18.96 -7.14
CA LYS A 107 -2.34 -20.04 -7.23
C LYS A 107 -1.89 -21.35 -6.56
N THR A 108 -0.59 -21.62 -6.51
CA THR A 108 0.00 -22.81 -5.89
C THR A 108 0.16 -22.72 -4.36
N LYS A 109 -0.12 -21.56 -3.74
CA LYS A 109 0.14 -21.29 -2.32
C LYS A 109 -1.09 -20.87 -1.49
N CYS A 110 -2.25 -20.60 -2.09
CA CYS A 110 -3.47 -20.21 -1.37
C CYS A 110 -4.74 -20.87 -1.95
N TYR A 111 -5.62 -21.32 -1.04
CA TYR A 111 -6.78 -22.19 -1.32
C TYR A 111 -8.14 -21.48 -1.33
N SER A 112 -8.19 -20.16 -1.14
CA SER A 112 -9.43 -19.38 -1.21
C SER A 112 -9.10 -18.00 -1.81
N LYS A 113 -9.82 -17.64 -2.87
CA LYS A 113 -9.62 -16.42 -3.66
C LYS A 113 -10.90 -15.61 -3.61
N SER A 114 -11.02 -14.75 -2.62
CA SER A 114 -12.14 -13.82 -2.55
C SER A 114 -11.62 -12.45 -2.18
N LYS A 115 -12.13 -11.42 -2.88
CA LYS A 115 -12.10 -9.98 -2.57
C LYS A 115 -11.56 -9.66 -1.17
N SER A 116 -12.44 -10.01 -0.24
CA SER A 116 -12.34 -9.70 1.18
C SER A 116 -11.13 -10.36 1.85
N ARG A 117 -10.79 -11.61 1.50
CA ARG A 117 -9.65 -12.30 2.12
C ARG A 117 -8.31 -11.70 1.72
N LEU A 118 -8.19 -11.20 0.49
CA LEU A 118 -7.02 -10.43 0.09
C LEU A 118 -6.98 -9.09 0.83
N GLY A 119 -8.14 -8.44 1.02
CA GLY A 119 -8.32 -7.26 1.87
C GLY A 119 -7.81 -7.48 3.30
N ASP A 120 -8.42 -8.43 4.03
CA ASP A 120 -8.07 -8.80 5.41
C ASP A 120 -6.56 -9.04 5.56
N ALA A 121 -5.96 -9.72 4.57
CA ALA A 121 -4.55 -10.06 4.61
C ALA A 121 -3.63 -8.85 4.38
N ILE A 122 -4.00 -7.93 3.49
CA ILE A 122 -3.24 -6.69 3.29
C ILE A 122 -3.35 -5.78 4.50
N GLU A 123 -4.52 -5.68 5.14
CA GLU A 123 -4.72 -4.93 6.39
C GLU A 123 -3.81 -5.45 7.49
N LEU A 124 -3.80 -6.78 7.69
CA LEU A 124 -2.93 -7.42 8.68
C LEU A 124 -1.45 -7.17 8.38
N ILE A 125 -1.04 -7.26 7.11
CA ILE A 125 0.34 -7.00 6.69
C ILE A 125 0.70 -5.53 6.89
N GLN A 126 -0.19 -4.59 6.57
CA GLN A 126 0.06 -3.16 6.78
C GLN A 126 0.26 -2.86 8.27
N PHE A 127 -0.60 -3.40 9.14
CA PHE A 127 -0.47 -3.22 10.59
C PHE A 127 0.84 -3.81 11.10
N TYR A 128 1.10 -5.08 10.79
CA TYR A 128 2.34 -5.76 11.18
C TYR A 128 3.57 -4.98 10.71
N TRP A 129 3.59 -4.56 9.43
CA TRP A 129 4.70 -3.84 8.84
C TRP A 129 4.95 -2.49 9.54
N ASN A 130 3.88 -1.72 9.78
CA ASN A 130 4.01 -0.37 10.31
C ASN A 130 4.30 -0.35 11.81
N PHE A 131 3.72 -1.28 12.59
CA PHE A 131 3.66 -1.18 14.06
C PHE A 131 4.40 -2.29 14.81
N MET A 132 4.73 -3.42 14.17
CA MET A 132 5.41 -4.55 14.81
C MET A 132 6.80 -4.83 14.22
N ASP A 133 6.96 -4.69 12.90
CA ASP A 133 8.17 -5.10 12.20
C ASP A 133 9.29 -4.08 12.39
N VAL A 134 10.34 -4.50 13.08
CA VAL A 134 11.51 -3.68 13.36
C VAL A 134 12.46 -3.74 12.17
N LEU A 135 12.43 -2.72 11.30
CA LEU A 135 13.14 -2.72 10.02
C LEU A 135 14.53 -2.07 10.11
N HIS A 136 14.58 -0.81 10.57
CA HIS A 136 15.78 0.04 10.58
C HIS A 136 16.02 0.63 11.96
N ASP A 137 17.30 0.71 12.37
CA ASP A 137 17.70 1.35 13.63
C ASP A 137 16.88 0.90 14.86
N LYS A 138 16.48 -0.37 14.87
CA LYS A 138 15.60 -0.97 15.91
C LYS A 138 14.24 -0.25 16.08
N LYS A 139 13.76 0.45 15.06
CA LYS A 139 12.46 1.15 15.04
C LYS A 139 11.54 0.56 13.99
N THR A 140 10.25 0.63 14.28
CA THR A 140 9.19 0.34 13.31
C THR A 140 8.96 1.59 12.44
N PRO A 141 8.39 1.44 11.23
CA PRO A 141 8.03 2.58 10.39
C PRO A 141 7.16 3.62 11.09
N ALA A 142 6.19 3.19 11.93
CA ALA A 142 5.32 4.11 12.66
C ALA A 142 6.09 4.95 13.69
N ILE A 143 7.14 4.39 14.33
CA ILE A 143 8.02 5.15 15.23
C ILE A 143 8.85 6.17 14.43
N ILE A 144 9.36 5.80 13.26
CA ILE A 144 10.13 6.72 12.39
C ILE A 144 9.25 7.90 11.94
N GLU A 145 7.97 7.64 11.66
CA GLU A 145 6.97 8.67 11.33
C GLU A 145 6.40 9.40 12.55
N MET A 146 6.88 9.09 13.76
CA MET A 146 6.42 9.71 15.01
C MET A 146 4.91 9.54 15.28
N LEU A 147 4.30 8.46 14.76
CA LEU A 147 2.89 8.13 14.99
C LEU A 147 2.68 7.40 16.33
N THR A 148 3.74 6.81 16.87
CA THR A 148 3.75 6.10 18.14
C THR A 148 5.17 6.04 18.69
N ASP A 149 5.32 5.82 19.99
CA ASP A 149 6.56 5.48 20.67
C ASP A 149 6.59 4.00 21.12
N TYR A 150 5.55 3.24 20.80
CA TYR A 150 5.34 1.86 21.23
C TYR A 150 5.52 0.86 20.07
N ILE A 151 6.21 -0.24 20.35
CA ILE A 151 6.33 -1.38 19.41
C ILE A 151 5.27 -2.40 19.79
N TRP A 152 4.32 -2.61 18.88
CA TRP A 152 3.26 -3.60 19.08
C TRP A 152 3.81 -5.02 18.98
N ASN A 153 3.24 -5.91 19.77
CA ASN A 153 3.42 -7.35 19.64
C ASN A 153 2.07 -8.04 19.33
N TRP A 154 2.12 -9.35 19.09
CA TRP A 154 0.92 -10.13 18.77
C TRP A 154 -0.07 -10.23 19.93
N ASP A 155 0.40 -10.27 21.17
CA ASP A 155 -0.46 -10.29 22.34
C ASP A 155 -1.26 -8.98 22.42
N ASP A 156 -0.60 -7.83 22.28
CA ASP A 156 -1.27 -6.52 22.26
C ASP A 156 -2.36 -6.46 21.18
N PHE A 157 -2.03 -6.86 19.96
CA PHE A 157 -2.94 -6.80 18.82
C PHE A 157 -4.16 -7.72 18.99
N LEU A 158 -3.92 -8.96 19.44
CA LEU A 158 -4.98 -9.96 19.60
C LEU A 158 -5.83 -9.72 20.86
N THR A 159 -5.29 -9.02 21.86
CA THR A 159 -5.96 -8.78 23.14
C THR A 159 -6.43 -7.34 23.33
N PHE A 160 -6.19 -6.43 22.36
CA PHE A 160 -6.53 -5.01 22.46
C PHE A 160 -7.98 -4.76 22.91
N HIS A 161 -8.93 -5.56 22.44
CA HIS A 161 -10.36 -5.44 22.77
C HIS A 161 -10.70 -5.80 24.23
N TYR A 162 -9.79 -6.44 24.97
CA TYR A 162 -9.94 -6.71 26.40
C TYR A 162 -9.34 -5.59 27.28
N ALA A 163 -8.63 -4.64 26.67
CA ALA A 163 -7.99 -3.51 27.34
C ALA A 163 -8.82 -2.21 27.32
N VAL A 164 -10.01 -2.23 26.68
CA VAL A 164 -10.94 -1.09 26.54
C VAL A 164 -12.21 -1.32 27.37
#